data_AF-A0A350J114-F1
#
_entry.id   AF-A0A350J114-F1
#
_cell.length_a   1.000
_cell.length_b   1.000
_cell.length_c   1.000
_cell.angle_alpha   90.00
_cell.angle_beta   90.00
_cell.angle_gamma   90.00
#
_symmetry.space_group_name_H-M   'P 1'
#
loop_
_entity.id
_entity.type
_entity.pdbx_description
1 polymer ?
#
loop_
_entity_poly.entity_id
_entity_poly.type
_entity_poly.pdbx_seq_one_letter_code
_entity_poly.pdbx_strand_id
1 'polypeptide(L)' 'FNSIMFPTIFSLAIKGLGQHTSQGSGILCLAIVGGAIVPLLQGVLADTYGVQPAFLLAIACYVYIIFYGLKGSVPKA' A
#
# COMPACT_ATOMS: atom_id res chain seq x y z
N PHE A 1 -0.54 -8.11 -12.71
CA PHE A 1 0.68 -8.50 -11.97
C PHE A 1 0.75 -7.70 -10.67
N ASN A 2 0.22 -8.23 -9.56
CA ASN A 2 0.29 -7.58 -8.25
C ASN A 2 1.62 -7.85 -7.52
N SER A 3 2.33 -8.90 -7.92
CA SER A 3 3.59 -9.34 -7.30
C SER A 3 4.73 -8.33 -7.42
N ILE A 4 4.72 -7.47 -8.45
CA ILE A 4 5.78 -6.47 -8.67
C ILE A 4 5.62 -5.27 -7.72
N MET A 5 4.40 -4.97 -7.28
CA MET A 5 4.12 -3.73 -6.57
C MET A 5 4.83 -3.67 -5.22
N PHE A 6 4.82 -4.77 -4.46
CA PHE A 6 5.46 -4.82 -3.14
C PHE A 6 6.99 -4.56 -3.20
N PRO A 7 7.80 -5.29 -3.98
CA PRO A 7 9.24 -5.03 -4.06
C PRO A 7 9.57 -3.64 -4.64
N THR A 8 8.74 -3.11 -5.55
CA THR A 8 8.93 -1.74 -6.06
C THR A 8 8.63 -0.68 -5.01
N ILE A 9 7.50 -0.79 -4.29
CA ILE A 9 7.15 0.13 -3.19
C ILE A 9 8.20 0.08 -2.10
N PHE A 10 8.64 -1.12 -1.72
CA PHE A 10 9.68 -1.30 -0.71
C PHE A 10 11.00 -0.62 -1.13
N SER A 11 11.43 -0.83 -2.38
CA SER A 11 12.65 -0.22 -2.91
C SER A 11 12.56 1.31 -2.97
N LEU A 12 11.39 1.85 -3.36
CA LEU A 12 11.13 3.28 -3.40
C LEU A 12 11.09 3.90 -1.99
N ALA A 13 10.47 3.22 -1.02
CA ALA A 13 10.29 3.72 0.33
C ALA A 13 11.60 3.80 1.14
N ILE A 14 12.56 2.92 0.87
CA ILE A 14 13.87 2.95 1.54
C ILE A 14 14.92 3.78 0.79
N LYS A 15 14.58 4.28 -0.41
CA LYS A 15 15.52 5.05 -1.24
C LYS A 15 15.82 6.40 -0.57
N GLY A 16 17.09 6.65 -0.28
CA GLY A 16 17.55 7.90 0.32
C GLY A 16 17.50 7.97 1.85
N LEU A 17 17.10 6.88 2.55
CA LEU A 17 17.05 6.85 4.02
C LEU A 17 18.43 6.70 4.70
N GLY A 18 19.47 6.29 3.96
CA GLY A 18 20.83 6.13 4.49
C GLY A 18 20.87 5.23 5.73
N GLN A 19 21.37 5.77 6.85
CA GLN A 19 21.44 5.10 8.15
C GLN A 19 20.07 4.66 8.73
N HIS A 20 18.96 5.25 8.28
CA HIS A 20 17.60 4.87 8.72
C HIS A 20 16.96 3.76 7.89
N THR A 21 17.65 3.22 6.89
CA THR A 21 17.11 2.17 6.00
C THR A 21 16.61 0.95 6.77
N SER A 22 17.33 0.51 7.81
CA SER A 22 16.96 -0.64 8.64
C SER A 22 15.69 -0.38 9.48
N GLN A 23 15.51 0.85 9.96
CA GLN A 23 14.30 1.23 10.69
C GLN A 23 13.11 1.37 9.74
N GLY A 24 13.33 1.98 8.56
CA GLY A 24 12.31 2.12 7.52
C GLY A 24 11.80 0.78 7.00
N SER A 25 12.69 -0.18 6.76
CA SER A 25 12.29 -1.55 6.36
C SER A 25 11.49 -2.26 7.43
N GLY A 26 11.85 -2.09 8.71
CA GLY A 26 11.07 -2.64 9.83
C GLY A 26 9.63 -2.10 9.88
N ILE A 27 9.45 -0.79 9.66
CA ILE A 27 8.13 -0.15 9.60
C ILE A 27 7.33 -0.66 8.39
N LEU A 28 7.97 -0.81 7.23
CA LEU A 28 7.33 -1.38 6.04
C LEU A 28 6.84 -2.82 6.28
N CYS A 29 7.64 -3.64 6.97
CA CYS A 29 7.22 -5.00 7.36
C CYS A 29 6.02 -4.98 8.31
N LEU A 30 5.98 -4.05 9.27
CA LEU A 30 4.81 -3.87 10.14
C LEU A 30 3.57 -3.45 9.35
N ALA A 31 3.73 -2.57 8.36
CA ALA A 31 2.65 -2.08 7.52
C ALA A 31 1.96 -3.18 6.68
N ILE A 32 2.55 -4.38 6.56
CA ILE A 32 1.91 -5.57 5.98
C ILE A 32 0.60 -5.91 6.71
N VAL A 33 0.44 -5.52 7.99
CA VAL A 33 -0.83 -5.64 8.74
C VAL A 33 -2.02 -5.01 8.01
N GLY A 34 -1.79 -3.97 7.19
CA GLY A 34 -2.82 -3.37 6.34
C GLY A 34 -3.47 -4.38 5.38
N GLY A 35 -2.73 -5.40 4.98
CA GLY A 35 -3.22 -6.52 4.17
C GLY A 35 -4.25 -7.40 4.88
N ALA A 36 -4.36 -7.36 6.21
CA ALA A 36 -5.45 -8.00 6.96
C ALA A 36 -6.63 -7.04 7.19
N ILE A 37 -6.34 -5.75 7.38
CA ILE A 37 -7.34 -4.71 7.65
C ILE A 37 -8.20 -4.43 6.42
N VAL A 38 -7.58 -4.27 5.24
CA VAL A 38 -8.31 -3.92 4.00
C VAL A 38 -9.29 -5.02 3.57
N PRO A 39 -8.93 -6.33 3.57
CA PRO A 39 -9.89 -7.39 3.28
C PRO A 39 -11.03 -7.50 4.28
N LEU A 40 -10.77 -7.25 5.58
CA LEU A 40 -11.84 -7.21 6.59
C LEU A 40 -12.84 -6.10 6.28
N LEU A 41 -12.35 -4.88 6.00
CA LEU A 41 -13.22 -3.78 5.59
C LEU A 41 -13.97 -4.08 4.30
N GLN A 42 -13.31 -4.71 3.33
CA GLN A 42 -13.95 -5.11 2.07
C GLN A 42 -15.04 -6.16 2.29
N GLY A 43 -14.83 -7.11 3.20
CA GLY A 43 -15.83 -8.12 3.59
C GLY A 43 -17.07 -7.47 4.20
N VAL A 44 -16.88 -6.59 5.19
CA VAL A 44 -17.99 -5.86 5.81
C VAL A 44 -18.78 -5.01 4.79
N LEU A 45 -18.08 -4.36 3.86
CA LEU A 45 -18.73 -3.60 2.78
C LEU A 45 -19.48 -4.52 1.80
N ALA A 46 -18.94 -5.70 1.50
CA ALA A 46 -19.59 -6.68 0.65
C ALA A 46 -20.86 -7.24 1.28
N ASP A 47 -20.86 -7.48 2.59
CA ASP A 47 -22.01 -7.99 3.33
C ASP A 47 -23.14 -6.94 3.46
N THR A 48 -22.80 -5.65 3.48
CA THR A 48 -23.77 -4.56 3.70
C THR A 48 -24.32 -3.95 2.41
N TYR A 49 -23.48 -3.73 1.41
CA TYR A 49 -23.85 -3.05 0.15
C TYR A 49 -23.78 -3.97 -1.09
N GLY A 50 -23.34 -5.21 -0.92
CA GLY A 50 -23.09 -6.15 -2.00
C GLY A 50 -21.65 -6.10 -2.53
N VAL A 51 -21.27 -7.14 -3.26
CA VAL A 51 -19.87 -7.36 -3.69
C VAL A 51 -19.40 -6.29 -4.69
N GLN A 52 -20.28 -5.81 -5.57
CA GLN A 52 -19.95 -4.83 -6.60
C GLN A 52 -19.46 -3.49 -6.04
N PRO A 53 -20.18 -2.81 -5.12
CA PRO A 53 -19.67 -1.59 -4.50
C PRO A 53 -18.49 -1.82 -3.56
N ALA A 54 -18.31 -3.03 -3.00
CA ALA A 54 -17.13 -3.34 -2.19
C ALA A 54 -15.80 -3.19 -2.97
N PHE A 55 -15.83 -3.38 -4.30
CA PHE A 55 -14.65 -3.15 -5.15
C PHE A 55 -14.23 -1.67 -5.26
N LEU A 56 -15.08 -0.70 -4.90
CA LEU A 56 -14.66 0.70 -4.82
C LEU A 56 -13.51 0.89 -3.83
N LEU A 57 -13.49 0.10 -2.74
CA LEU A 57 -12.41 0.13 -1.76
C LEU A 57 -11.08 -0.27 -2.39
N ALA A 58 -11.08 -1.38 -3.14
CA ALA A 58 -9.91 -1.84 -3.87
C ALA A 58 -9.42 -0.77 -4.87
N ILE A 59 -10.33 -0.15 -5.63
CA ILE A 59 -10.00 0.93 -6.57
C ILE A 59 -9.32 2.10 -5.84
N ALA A 60 -9.86 2.53 -4.69
CA ALA A 60 -9.27 3.60 -3.89
C ALA A 60 -7.83 3.25 -3.45
N CYS A 61 -7.57 2.00 -3.02
CA CYS A 61 -6.22 1.54 -2.70
C CYS A 61 -5.27 1.61 -3.90
N TYR A 62 -5.70 1.19 -5.10
CA TYR A 62 -4.86 1.29 -6.30
C TYR A 62 -4.58 2.74 -6.72
N VAL A 63 -5.56 3.64 -6.58
CA VAL A 63 -5.35 5.07 -6.85
C VAL A 63 -4.26 5.65 -5.95
N TYR A 64 -4.25 5.27 -4.66
CA TYR A 64 -3.19 5.68 -3.74
C TYR A 64 -1.82 5.15 -4.16
N ILE A 65 -1.73 3.90 -4.62
CA ILE A 65 -0.46 3.31 -5.08
C ILE A 65 0.05 4.02 -6.35
N ILE A 66 -0.84 4.39 -7.26
CA ILE A 66 -0.50 5.19 -8.45
C ILE A 66 0.07 6.56 -8.03
N PHE A 67 -0.60 7.24 -7.10
CA PHE A 67 -0.11 8.51 -6.56
C PHE A 67 1.28 8.37 -5.92
N TYR A 68 1.50 7.31 -5.13
CA TYR A 68 2.78 7.01 -4.52
C TYR A 68 3.88 6.78 -5.57
N GLY A 69 3.60 6.00 -6.61
CA GLY A 69 4.55 5.77 -7.70
C GLY A 69 4.91 7.03 -8.50
N LEU A 70 3.94 7.94 -8.73
CA LEU A 70 4.16 9.13 -9.56
C LEU A 70 4.79 10.31 -8.82
N LYS A 71 4.35 10.60 -7.60
CA LYS A 71 4.78 11.79 -6.83
C LYS A 71 5.22 11.47 -5.42
N GLY A 72 4.58 10.51 -4.75
CA GLY A 72 4.85 10.22 -3.34
C GLY A 72 6.21 9.59 -3.06
N SER A 73 6.81 8.93 -4.05
CA SER A 73 8.10 8.23 -3.92
C SER A 73 9.33 9.05 -4.31
N VAL A 74 9.14 10.30 -4.76
CA VAL A 74 10.27 11.19 -5.10
C VAL A 74 10.85 11.73 -3.78
N PRO A 75 12.10 11.38 -3.41
CA PRO A 75 12.73 11.98 -2.25
C PRO A 75 12.94 13.47 -2.55
N LYS A 76 12.25 14.35 -1.82
CA LYS A 76 12.58 15.78 -1.82
C LYS A 76 13.93 15.92 -1.14
N ALA A 77 14.91 16.37 -1.92
CA ALA A 77 16.23 16.78 -1.44
C ALA A 77 16.11 17.95 -0.44
#